data_AF-A0A2J7ZRX9-F1
#
_entry.id   AF-A0A2J7ZRX9-F1
#
_cell.length_a   1.000
_cell.length_b   1.000
_cell.length_c   1.000
_cell.angle_alpha   90.00
_cell.angle_beta   90.00
_cell.angle_gamma   90.00
#
_symmetry.space_group_name_H-M   'P 1'
#
loop_
_entity.id
_entity.type
_entity.pdbx_description
1 polymer ?
#
loop_
_entity_poly.entity_id
_entity_poly.type
_entity_poly.pdbx_seq_one_letter_code
_entity_poly.pdbx_strand_id
1 'polypeptide(L)'
;MADDEPSSSIQVCVRAVDKNTLLQLRGATAKGYAFDRRYGQDVTSDAIYDDCVASLGYNATVLAYGQTGSGKTHTMAGGAGIHGVVEEGKPQQLGVTPRVIQHIFALAEAIRKKEKPGERTV
;
A
#
# COMPACT_ATOMS: atom_id res chain seq x y z
N MET A 1 45.82 5.94 14.84
CA MET A 1 45.40 6.56 13.58
C MET A 1 45.23 5.44 12.58
N ALA A 2 44.02 4.92 12.49
CA ALA A 2 43.59 4.05 11.41
C ALA A 2 42.44 4.83 10.77
N ASP A 3 42.65 5.23 9.52
CA ASP A 3 41.72 6.01 8.74
C ASP A 3 40.42 5.23 8.54
N ASP A 4 39.32 5.85 8.96
CA ASP A 4 37.96 5.40 8.73
C ASP A 4 37.64 5.70 7.24
N GLU A 5 37.92 4.73 6.37
CA GLU A 5 37.52 4.76 4.96
C GLU A 5 35.99 4.86 4.86
N PRO A 6 35.42 5.84 4.12
CA PRO A 6 33.98 6.02 4.08
C PRO A 6 33.31 4.80 3.43
N SER A 7 32.52 4.10 4.25
CA SER A 7 31.69 2.96 3.86
C SER A 7 30.90 3.24 2.58
N SER A 8 30.93 2.32 1.63
CA SER A 8 30.48 2.52 0.25
C SER A 8 29.01 3.00 0.13
N SER A 9 28.85 4.23 -0.35
CA SER A 9 28.08 4.60 -1.55
C SER A 9 26.59 4.21 -1.65
N ILE A 10 25.80 4.27 -0.57
CA ILE A 10 24.33 4.26 -0.71
C ILE A 10 23.84 5.67 -1.07
N GLN A 11 23.53 5.87 -2.34
CA GLN A 11 23.03 7.12 -2.88
C GLN A 11 21.56 6.98 -3.28
N VAL A 12 20.74 7.96 -2.89
CA VAL A 12 19.32 8.02 -3.25
C VAL A 12 19.22 8.34 -4.75
N CYS A 13 18.70 7.39 -5.54
CA CYS A 13 18.60 7.52 -7.00
C CYS A 13 17.21 7.96 -7.49
N VAL A 14 16.28 8.28 -6.57
CA VAL A 14 14.92 8.71 -6.89
C VAL A 14 14.55 9.93 -6.06
N ARG A 15 14.01 10.98 -6.70
CA ARG A 15 13.50 12.17 -6.04
C ARG A 15 12.06 12.42 -6.46
N ALA A 16 11.23 12.83 -5.51
CA ALA A 16 9.90 13.29 -5.80
C ALA A 16 9.85 14.75 -6.24
N VAL A 17 9.02 15.06 -7.23
CA VAL A 17 8.70 16.44 -7.61
C VAL A 17 7.39 16.88 -6.96
N ASP A 18 6.38 16.03 -7.06
CA ASP A 18 5.02 16.28 -6.57
C ASP A 18 4.35 14.95 -6.15
N LYS A 19 3.01 14.88 -6.16
CA LYS A 19 2.22 13.69 -5.77
C LYS A 19 2.16 12.60 -6.85
N ASN A 20 2.54 12.91 -8.07
CA ASN A 20 2.35 12.11 -9.27
C ASN A 20 3.67 11.84 -10.00
N THR A 21 4.68 12.69 -9.79
CA THR A 21 5.90 12.71 -10.58
C THR A 21 7.12 12.30 -9.76
N LEU A 22 7.89 11.36 -10.32
CA LEU A 22 9.19 10.92 -9.82
C LEU A 22 10.30 11.24 -10.82
N LEU A 23 11.46 11.64 -10.31
CA LEU A 23 12.70 11.76 -11.06
C LEU A 23 13.64 10.62 -10.68
N GLN A 24 14.07 9.84 -11.66
CA GLN A 24 15.18 8.91 -11.51
C GLN A 24 16.48 9.67 -11.83
N LEU A 25 17.36 9.79 -10.83
CA LEU A 25 18.67 10.41 -10.95
C LEU A 25 19.67 9.43 -11.58
N ARG A 26 20.38 9.89 -12.61
CA ARG A 26 21.38 9.12 -13.37
C ARG A 26 22.61 9.98 -13.59
N GLY A 27 23.48 10.05 -12.58
CA GLY A 27 24.65 10.92 -12.58
C GLY A 27 24.24 12.39 -12.77
N ALA A 28 24.71 13.02 -13.85
CA ALA A 28 24.38 14.39 -14.21
C ALA A 28 23.00 14.58 -14.87
N THR A 29 22.25 13.50 -15.13
CA THR A 29 20.96 13.55 -15.82
C THR A 29 19.83 13.02 -14.95
N ALA A 30 18.59 13.39 -15.28
CA ALA A 30 17.40 12.86 -14.62
C ALA A 30 16.35 12.46 -15.65
N LYS A 31 15.63 11.37 -15.38
CA LYS A 31 14.47 10.95 -16.17
C LYS A 31 13.20 11.05 -15.34
N GLY A 32 12.20 11.77 -15.86
CA GLY A 32 10.90 11.91 -15.22
C GLY A 32 9.94 10.76 -15.55
N TYR A 33 9.13 10.39 -14.58
CA TYR A 33 8.06 9.41 -14.67
C TYR A 33 6.80 9.98 -14.01
N ALA A 34 5.68 9.95 -14.73
CA ALA A 34 4.37 10.37 -14.24
C ALA A 34 3.51 9.15 -13.93
N PHE A 35 2.81 9.20 -12.81
CA PHE A 35 1.89 8.16 -12.31
C PHE A 35 0.60 8.81 -11.83
N ASP A 36 -0.47 8.02 -11.69
CA ASP A 36 -1.71 8.47 -11.05
C ASP A 36 -1.48 8.89 -9.59
N ARG A 37 -0.52 8.24 -8.93
CA ARG A 37 0.02 8.66 -7.64
C ARG A 37 1.36 7.99 -7.34
N ARG A 38 2.14 8.63 -6.48
CA ARG A 38 3.31 8.04 -5.83
C ARG A 38 3.20 8.09 -4.30
N TYR A 39 3.82 7.12 -3.64
CA TYR A 39 3.85 7.02 -2.19
C TYR A 39 5.29 7.08 -1.68
N GLY A 40 5.51 7.89 -0.63
CA GLY A 40 6.79 8.01 0.05
C GLY A 40 7.01 6.87 1.05
N GLN A 41 8.20 6.84 1.65
CA GLN A 41 8.58 5.85 2.66
C GLN A 41 7.82 6.05 4.00
N ASP A 42 7.28 7.25 4.19
CA ASP A 42 6.49 7.72 5.33
C ASP A 42 5.00 7.35 5.22
N VAL A 43 4.55 6.85 4.07
CA VAL A 43 3.14 6.54 3.84
C VAL A 43 2.77 5.18 4.43
N THR A 44 1.64 5.13 5.14
CA THR A 44 1.10 3.89 5.71
C THR A 44 0.34 3.05 4.68
N SER A 45 0.28 1.74 4.90
CA SER A 45 -0.51 0.83 4.08
C SER A 45 -2.02 1.15 4.11
N ASP A 46 -2.53 1.76 5.19
CA ASP A 46 -3.92 2.22 5.28
C ASP A 46 -4.18 3.33 4.25
N ALA A 47 -3.31 4.35 4.19
CA ALA A 47 -3.47 5.46 3.26
C ALA A 47 -3.43 5.01 1.79
N ILE A 48 -2.60 4.00 1.48
CA ILE A 48 -2.56 3.40 0.14
C ILE A 48 -3.86 2.66 -0.17
N TYR A 49 -4.42 1.95 0.81
CA TYR A 49 -5.65 1.21 0.65
C TYR A 49 -6.84 2.15 0.40
N ASP A 50 -6.99 3.19 1.21
CA ASP A 50 -8.10 4.14 1.09
C ASP A 50 -8.09 4.87 -0.27
N ASP A 51 -6.90 5.20 -0.76
CA ASP A 51 -6.76 6.00 -1.98
C ASP A 51 -6.83 5.17 -3.27
N CYS A 52 -6.34 3.92 -3.27
CA CYS A 52 -6.26 3.10 -4.48
C CYS A 52 -7.21 1.90 -4.52
N VAL A 53 -7.68 1.41 -3.38
CA VAL A 53 -8.34 0.09 -3.30
C VAL A 53 -9.78 0.20 -2.81
N ALA A 54 -10.06 1.06 -1.83
CA ALA A 54 -11.38 1.15 -1.21
C ALA A 54 -12.52 1.50 -2.18
N SER A 55 -12.21 2.25 -3.26
CA SER A 55 -13.17 2.68 -4.28
C SER A 55 -13.22 1.77 -5.51
N LEU A 56 -12.48 0.65 -5.54
CA LEU A 56 -12.47 -0.24 -6.69
C LEU A 56 -13.85 -0.88 -6.88
N GLY A 57 -14.34 -0.83 -8.12
CA GLY A 57 -15.68 -1.27 -8.49
C GLY A 57 -15.79 -2.78 -8.76
N TYR A 58 -16.77 -3.13 -9.59
CA TYR A 58 -17.06 -4.51 -9.95
C TYR A 58 -15.88 -5.17 -10.69
N ASN A 59 -15.47 -6.38 -10.27
CA ASN A 59 -14.37 -7.16 -10.85
C ASN A 59 -13.04 -6.39 -10.99
N ALA A 60 -12.45 -5.99 -9.86
CA ALA A 60 -11.14 -5.32 -9.83
C ALA A 60 -9.99 -6.29 -9.55
N THR A 61 -8.83 -6.03 -10.17
CA THR A 61 -7.59 -6.77 -9.95
C THR A 61 -6.50 -5.83 -9.48
N VAL A 62 -5.90 -6.11 -8.32
CA VAL A 62 -4.76 -5.37 -7.78
C VAL A 62 -3.53 -6.27 -7.81
N LEU A 63 -2.44 -5.78 -8.42
CA LEU A 63 -1.17 -6.50 -8.52
C LEU A 63 -0.01 -5.64 -8.02
N ALA A 64 0.84 -6.22 -7.18
CA ALA A 64 2.11 -5.60 -6.78
C ALA A 64 3.24 -6.12 -7.68
N TYR A 65 3.97 -5.21 -8.32
CA TYR A 65 5.07 -5.51 -9.25
C TYR A 65 6.38 -4.82 -8.84
N GLY A 66 7.51 -5.47 -9.11
CA GLY A 66 8.84 -4.97 -8.76
C GLY A 66 9.85 -6.10 -8.47
N GLN A 67 11.11 -5.74 -8.26
CA GLN A 67 12.18 -6.69 -7.93
C GLN A 67 12.01 -7.33 -6.54
N THR A 68 12.71 -8.43 -6.26
CA THR A 68 12.79 -8.99 -4.90
C THR A 68 13.37 -7.95 -3.94
N GLY A 69 12.79 -7.83 -2.74
CA GLY A 69 13.14 -6.79 -1.76
C GLY A 69 12.44 -5.44 -1.95
N SER A 70 11.65 -5.23 -3.02
CA SER A 70 10.98 -3.94 -3.28
C SER A 70 9.68 -3.71 -2.49
N GLY A 71 9.33 -4.59 -1.55
CA GLY A 71 8.14 -4.43 -0.72
C GLY A 71 6.82 -5.02 -1.27
N LYS A 72 6.79 -5.77 -2.37
CA LYS A 72 5.55 -6.38 -2.90
C LYS A 72 4.71 -7.12 -1.86
N THR A 73 5.33 -8.07 -1.14
CA THR A 73 4.66 -8.85 -0.08
C THR A 73 4.27 -7.95 1.09
N HIS A 74 5.10 -6.97 1.42
CA HIS A 74 4.81 -6.01 2.49
C HIS A 74 3.57 -5.16 2.16
N THR A 75 3.42 -4.70 0.92
CA THR A 75 2.23 -3.96 0.47
C THR A 75 0.98 -4.83 0.46
N MET A 76 1.05 -6.06 -0.09
CA MET A 76 -0.13 -6.92 -0.25
C MET A 76 -0.53 -7.63 1.05
N ALA A 77 0.41 -8.24 1.76
CA ALA A 77 0.13 -9.04 2.96
C ALA A 77 0.37 -8.26 4.26
N GLY A 78 1.33 -7.31 4.25
CA GLY A 78 1.70 -6.54 5.43
C GLY A 78 3.04 -6.95 6.03
N GLY A 79 3.41 -6.31 7.15
CA GLY A 79 4.66 -6.57 7.89
C GLY A 79 4.73 -7.98 8.49
N ALA A 80 3.58 -8.57 8.83
CA ALA A 80 3.45 -9.95 9.29
C ALA A 80 3.64 -11.01 8.17
N GLY A 81 3.80 -10.57 6.92
CA GLY A 81 3.88 -11.44 5.76
C GLY A 81 2.59 -12.24 5.50
N ILE A 82 2.70 -13.29 4.68
CA ILE A 82 1.58 -14.13 4.25
C ILE A 82 0.95 -14.97 5.37
N HIS A 83 1.63 -15.10 6.52
CA HIS A 83 1.14 -15.92 7.64
C HIS A 83 0.08 -15.20 8.48
N GLY A 84 -0.13 -13.89 8.26
CA GLY A 84 -1.28 -13.15 8.81
C GLY A 84 -1.30 -13.07 10.34
N VAL A 85 -0.19 -13.38 11.03
CA VAL A 85 -0.09 -13.22 12.48
C VAL A 85 0.16 -11.74 12.76
N VAL A 86 -0.93 -11.00 12.81
CA VAL A 86 -0.93 -9.60 13.26
C VAL A 86 -0.87 -9.65 14.77
N GLU A 87 0.16 -9.05 15.36
CA GLU A 87 0.15 -8.85 16.81
C GLU A 87 -1.09 -8.03 17.20
N GLU A 88 -1.84 -8.51 18.19
CA GLU A 88 -2.99 -7.78 18.74
C GLU A 88 -2.58 -6.34 19.08
N GLY A 89 -3.30 -5.37 18.52
CA GLY A 89 -3.04 -3.95 18.75
C GLY A 89 -2.12 -3.25 17.74
N LYS A 90 -1.63 -3.92 16.68
CA LYS A 90 -0.83 -3.27 15.61
C LYS A 90 -1.49 -3.30 14.22
N PRO A 91 -2.67 -2.66 14.02
CA PRO A 91 -3.38 -2.64 12.74
C PRO A 91 -2.57 -1.98 11.60
N GLN A 92 -1.61 -1.09 11.91
CA GLN A 92 -0.72 -0.48 10.93
C GLN A 92 0.09 -1.49 10.10
N GLN A 93 0.25 -2.74 10.57
CA GLN A 93 1.03 -3.75 9.86
C GLN A 93 0.25 -4.52 8.80
N LEU A 94 -1.07 -4.33 8.69
CA LEU A 94 -1.86 -5.01 7.66
C LEU A 94 -1.39 -4.58 6.25
N GLY A 95 -1.54 -5.48 5.28
CA GLY A 95 -1.42 -5.17 3.84
C GLY A 95 -2.78 -4.97 3.16
N VAL A 96 -2.77 -4.79 1.85
CA VAL A 96 -4.00 -4.61 1.04
C VAL A 96 -4.96 -5.80 1.20
N THR A 97 -4.47 -7.03 1.07
CA THR A 97 -5.30 -8.25 1.07
C THR A 97 -6.14 -8.42 2.34
N PRO A 98 -5.58 -8.43 3.57
CA PRO A 98 -6.39 -8.57 4.77
C PRO A 98 -7.39 -7.42 4.97
N ARG A 99 -7.07 -6.20 4.51
CA ARG A 99 -8.02 -5.07 4.55
C ARG A 99 -9.20 -5.26 3.61
N VAL A 100 -8.96 -5.74 2.38
CA VAL A 100 -10.05 -6.08 1.45
C VAL A 100 -10.99 -7.10 2.09
N ILE A 101 -10.45 -8.15 2.71
CA ILE A 101 -11.25 -9.19 3.39
C ILE A 101 -12.11 -8.56 4.50
N GLN A 102 -11.51 -7.77 5.38
CA GLN A 102 -12.25 -7.07 6.45
C GLN A 102 -13.34 -6.15 5.90
N HIS A 103 -13.03 -5.41 4.84
CA HIS A 103 -13.97 -4.48 4.21
C HIS A 103 -15.16 -5.24 3.59
N ILE A 104 -14.94 -6.36 2.91
CA ILE A 104 -16.01 -7.19 2.35
C ILE A 104 -16.96 -7.69 3.45
N PHE A 105 -16.43 -8.22 4.55
CA PHE A 105 -17.26 -8.69 5.66
C PHE A 105 -18.03 -7.54 6.32
N ALA A 106 -17.39 -6.38 6.54
CA ALA A 106 -18.07 -5.19 7.08
C ALA A 106 -19.21 -4.71 6.17
N LEU A 107 -19.00 -4.70 4.84
CA LEU A 107 -20.03 -4.36 3.86
C LEU A 107 -21.19 -5.36 3.89
N ALA A 108 -20.90 -6.66 3.95
CA ALA A 108 -21.92 -7.70 4.03
C ALA A 108 -22.82 -7.54 5.29
N GLU A 109 -22.22 -7.25 6.44
CA GLU A 109 -22.97 -6.98 7.68
C GLU A 109 -23.81 -5.70 7.60
N ALA A 110 -23.26 -4.64 7.01
CA ALA A 110 -23.96 -3.37 6.82
C ALA A 110 -25.18 -3.53 5.89
N ILE A 111 -25.04 -4.30 4.80
CA ILE A 111 -26.14 -4.65 3.91
C ILE A 111 -27.20 -5.46 4.67
N ARG A 112 -26.79 -6.49 5.44
CA ARG A 112 -27.72 -7.31 6.25
C ARG A 112 -28.50 -6.49 7.29
N LYS A 113 -27.89 -5.46 7.88
CA LYS A 113 -28.57 -4.53 8.82
C LYS A 113 -29.57 -3.64 8.10
N LYS A 114 -29.26 -3.16 6.90
CA LYS A 114 -30.16 -2.34 6.07
C LYS A 114 -31.36 -3.10 5.51
N GLU A 115 -31.27 -4.43 5.40
CA GLU A 115 -32.38 -5.29 4.99
C GLU A 115 -33.37 -5.63 6.13
N LYS A 116 -33.07 -5.23 7.38
CA LYS A 116 -34.00 -5.38 8.53
C LYS A 116 -34.73 -4.09 8.96
N PRO A 117 -35.54 -3.45 8.10
CA PRO A 117 -36.73 -2.73 8.52
C PRO A 117 -37.94 -3.56 8.12
N GLY A 118 -38.69 -4.06 9.11
CA GLY A 118 -39.98 -4.70 8.83
C GLY A 118 -40.89 -3.72 8.10
N GLU A 119 -41.44 -4.14 6.96
CA GLU A 119 -42.81 -3.93 6.48
C GLU A 119 -42.90 -4.33 4.99
N ARG A 120 -43.10 -5.63 4.73
CA ARG A 120 -43.93 -6.02 3.59
C ARG A 120 -45.32 -6.22 4.18
N THR A 121 -46.08 -5.13 4.28
CA THR A 121 -47.51 -5.22 4.53
C THR A 121 -48.15 -5.89 3.32
N VAL A 122 -49.01 -6.84 3.67
CA VAL A 122 -49.76 -7.78 2.83
C VAL A 122 -50.53 -7.08 1.72
#